data_AF-A0A3D3JIJ2-F1
#
_entry.id   AF-A0A3D3JIJ2-F1
#
_cell.length_a   1.000
_cell.length_b   1.000
_cell.length_c   1.000
_cell.angle_alpha   90.00
_cell.angle_beta   90.00
_cell.angle_gamma   90.00
#
_symmetry.space_group_name_H-M   'P 1'
#
loop_
_entity.id
_entity.type
_entity.pdbx_description
1 polymer ?
#
loop_
_entity_poly.entity_id
_entity_poly.type
_entity_poly.pdbx_seq_one_letter_code
_entity_poly.pdbx_strand_id
1 'polypeptide(L)'
;MSRIVFYTVTCGQRRLRTMGPVEIKSLRRQTGMSQAEFGNLFGVAGATVCHWETGIRTPTPIYITCMIQLRKRIEDIVWTKGRLCLFQLLEQNKVNMSAFLTWIFNES
;
A
#
# COMPACT_ATOMS: atom_id res chain seq x y z
N MET A 1 -30.68 -23.00 -8.63
CA MET A 1 -29.49 -23.82 -8.29
C MET A 1 -28.29 -23.00 -8.72
N SER A 2 -27.40 -22.46 -7.89
CA SER A 2 -27.10 -22.68 -6.48
C SER A 2 -26.68 -21.36 -5.86
N ARG A 3 -27.24 -21.08 -4.67
CA ARG A 3 -26.97 -19.90 -3.85
C ARG A 3 -25.69 -20.20 -3.06
N ILE A 4 -24.54 -19.68 -3.50
CA ILE A 4 -23.34 -19.72 -2.65
C ILE A 4 -23.48 -18.57 -1.65
N VAL A 5 -23.82 -18.95 -0.42
CA VAL A 5 -23.86 -18.06 0.73
C VAL A 5 -22.43 -17.79 1.15
N PHE A 6 -21.96 -16.56 0.95
CA PHE A 6 -20.68 -16.10 1.47
C PHE A 6 -20.78 -15.97 2.99
N TYR A 7 -20.24 -16.95 3.71
CA TYR A 7 -19.92 -16.78 5.12
C TYR A 7 -18.47 -16.28 5.23
N THR A 8 -18.29 -14.96 5.20
CA THR A 8 -17.15 -14.35 5.91
C THR A 8 -17.69 -13.27 6.82
N VAL A 9 -17.62 -13.59 8.11
CA VAL A 9 -17.87 -12.77 9.29
C VAL A 9 -17.56 -11.29 9.04
N THR A 10 -18.60 -10.46 8.99
CA THR A 10 -18.47 -9.01 9.24
C THR A 10 -18.77 -8.76 10.71
N CYS A 11 -17.75 -8.54 11.55
CA CYS A 11 -17.96 -7.88 12.84
C CYS A 11 -16.63 -7.39 13.45
N GLY A 12 -16.57 -6.11 13.83
CA GLY A 12 -15.62 -5.65 14.84
C GLY A 12 -14.80 -4.40 14.51
N GLN A 13 -15.40 -3.22 14.69
CA GLN A 13 -14.77 -1.95 15.09
C GLN A 13 -14.06 -1.09 14.01
N ARG A 14 -14.72 0.02 13.65
CA ARG A 14 -14.08 1.25 13.16
C ARG A 14 -13.15 1.81 14.25
N ARG A 15 -11.91 1.32 14.33
CA ARG A 15 -10.79 2.11 14.85
C ARG A 15 -10.13 2.76 13.63
N LEU A 16 -9.71 4.01 13.75
CA LEU A 16 -8.88 4.69 12.74
C LEU A 16 -7.80 3.69 12.31
N ARG A 17 -7.85 3.22 11.05
CA ARG A 17 -7.02 2.12 10.55
C ARG A 17 -5.57 2.60 10.45
N THR A 18 -4.86 2.64 11.57
CA THR A 18 -3.44 2.97 11.60
C THR A 18 -2.67 1.77 11.07
N MET A 19 -1.88 1.97 10.02
CA MET A 19 -0.99 0.95 9.50
C MET A 19 0.17 0.74 10.48
N GLY A 20 0.26 -0.44 11.08
CA GLY A 20 1.31 -0.80 12.01
C GLY A 20 2.65 -1.13 11.33
N PRO A 21 3.76 -1.19 12.07
CA PRO A 21 5.11 -1.43 11.51
C PRO A 21 5.20 -2.69 10.61
N VAL A 22 4.55 -3.77 11.04
CA VAL A 22 4.50 -5.05 10.29
C VAL A 22 3.73 -4.90 8.98
N GLU A 23 2.64 -4.14 8.98
CA GLU A 23 1.81 -3.91 7.79
C GLU A 23 2.54 -3.03 6.77
N ILE A 24 3.26 -1.99 7.22
CA ILE A 24 4.10 -1.14 6.37
C ILE A 24 5.17 -2.01 5.67
N LYS A 25 5.86 -2.86 6.43
CA LYS A 25 6.88 -3.76 5.89
C LYS A 25 6.31 -4.76 4.91
N SER A 26 5.12 -5.30 5.20
CA SER A 26 4.41 -6.22 4.29
C SER A 26 4.03 -5.52 2.98
N LEU A 27 3.45 -4.31 3.07
CA LEU A 27 3.07 -3.51 1.90
C LEU A 27 4.28 -3.24 0.99
N ARG A 28 5.41 -2.79 1.55
CA ARG A 28 6.64 -2.59 0.78
C ARG A 28 7.14 -3.89 0.14
N ARG A 29 7.09 -5.01 0.86
CA ARG A 29 7.54 -6.30 0.28
C ARG A 29 6.65 -6.75 -0.86
N GLN A 30 5.35 -6.46 -0.82
CA GLN A 30 4.42 -6.75 -1.93
C GLN A 30 4.76 -5.97 -3.20
N THR A 31 5.33 -4.76 -3.08
CA THR A 31 5.78 -3.98 -4.23
C THR A 31 7.14 -4.39 -4.77
N GLY A 32 7.88 -5.26 -4.06
CA GLY A 32 9.24 -5.68 -4.42
C GLY A 32 10.32 -4.63 -4.19
N MET A 33 10.00 -3.52 -3.52
CA MET A 33 10.91 -2.38 -3.36
C MET A 33 11.82 -2.51 -2.14
N SER A 34 13.03 -1.94 -2.24
CA SER A 34 13.87 -1.61 -1.09
C SER A 34 13.26 -0.47 -0.25
N GLN A 35 13.76 -0.27 0.97
CA GLN A 35 13.32 0.83 1.82
C GLN A 35 13.59 2.21 1.19
N ALA A 36 14.69 2.34 0.45
CA ALA A 36 15.05 3.57 -0.25
C ALA A 36 14.08 3.86 -1.40
N GLU A 37 13.82 2.88 -2.28
CA GLU A 37 12.87 3.04 -3.38
C GLU A 37 11.45 3.34 -2.86
N PHE A 38 11.02 2.65 -1.81
CA PHE A 38 9.72 2.88 -1.19
C PHE A 38 9.61 4.28 -0.58
N GLY A 39 10.66 4.75 0.10
CA GLY A 39 10.70 6.09 0.67
C GLY A 39 10.65 7.18 -0.41
N ASN A 40 11.37 6.98 -1.50
CA ASN A 40 11.43 7.93 -2.63
C ASN A 40 10.04 8.18 -3.25
N LEU A 41 9.13 7.20 -3.23
CA LEU A 41 7.76 7.39 -3.72
C LEU A 41 6.95 8.42 -2.93
N PHE A 42 7.29 8.62 -1.67
CA PHE A 42 6.63 9.55 -0.77
C PHE A 42 7.53 10.75 -0.41
N GLY A 43 8.68 10.89 -1.07
CA GLY A 43 9.64 11.96 -0.81
C GLY A 43 10.32 11.86 0.56
N VAL A 44 10.49 10.65 1.11
CA VAL A 44 11.17 10.42 2.40
C VAL A 44 12.40 9.54 2.24
N ALA A 45 13.39 9.69 3.11
CA ALA A 45 14.56 8.82 3.12
C ALA A 45 14.22 7.38 3.51
N GLY A 46 14.98 6.41 3.00
CA GLY A 46 14.81 4.99 3.38
C GLY A 46 14.99 4.72 4.87
N ALA A 47 15.82 5.51 5.57
CA ALA A 47 15.95 5.44 7.02
C ALA A 47 14.64 5.78 7.75
N THR A 48 13.83 6.71 7.22
CA THR A 48 12.50 7.03 7.75
C THR A 48 11.57 5.83 7.63
N VAL A 49 11.59 5.13 6.50
CA VAL A 49 10.83 3.88 6.30
C VAL A 49 11.30 2.80 7.27
N CYS A 50 12.61 2.65 7.48
CA CYS A 50 13.15 1.71 8.47
C CYS A 50 12.61 2.00 9.88
N HIS A 51 12.58 3.27 10.31
CA HIS A 51 12.00 3.65 11.60
C HIS A 51 10.51 3.34 11.69
N TRP A 52 9.76 3.46 10.59
CA TRP A 52 8.35 3.07 10.54
C TRP A 52 8.16 1.56 10.64
N GLU A 53 8.96 0.77 9.90
CA GLU A 53 8.89 -0.69 9.89
C GLU A 53 9.34 -1.35 11.21
N THR A 54 10.16 -0.66 11.99
CA THR A 54 10.64 -1.09 13.31
C THR A 54 9.78 -0.56 14.46
N GLY A 55 8.89 0.39 14.19
CA GLY A 55 8.07 1.06 15.22
C GLY A 55 8.81 2.11 16.04
N ILE A 56 10.06 2.44 15.69
CA ILE A 56 10.82 3.54 16.31
C ILE A 56 10.10 4.89 16.10
N ARG A 57 9.46 5.06 14.94
CA ARG A 57 8.63 6.23 14.63
C ARG A 57 7.31 5.82 14.02
N THR A 58 6.25 6.54 14.34
CA THR A 58 4.95 6.40 13.67
C THR A 58 4.90 7.34 12.46
N PRO A 59 4.48 6.87 11.27
CA PRO A 59 4.23 7.76 10.14
C PRO A 59 3.14 8.78 10.47
N THR A 60 3.26 9.98 9.90
CA THR A 60 2.19 10.98 10.03
C THR A 60 0.93 10.53 9.28
N PRO A 61 -0.26 11.05 9.61
CA PRO A 61 -1.53 10.63 8.99
C PRO A 61 -1.56 10.70 7.46
N ILE A 62 -0.81 11.62 6.85
CA ILE A 62 -0.72 11.74 5.39
C ILE A 62 -0.05 10.52 4.76
N TYR A 63 1.08 10.05 5.31
CA TYR A 63 1.75 8.84 4.83
C TYR A 63 0.92 7.59 5.08
N ILE A 64 0.22 7.52 6.23
CA ILE A 64 -0.72 6.44 6.50
C ILE A 64 -1.80 6.39 5.41
N THR A 65 -2.37 7.54 5.05
CA THR A 65 -3.39 7.63 4.00
C THR A 65 -2.85 7.18 2.64
N CYS A 66 -1.68 7.66 2.24
CA CYS A 66 -1.03 7.26 0.99
C CYS A 66 -0.77 5.75 0.94
N MET A 67 -0.27 5.15 2.03
CA MET A 67 -0.02 3.71 2.09
C MET A 67 -1.32 2.90 2.08
N ILE A 68 -2.39 3.39 2.69
CA ILE A 68 -3.71 2.74 2.61
C ILE A 68 -4.22 2.75 1.16
N GLN A 69 -4.08 3.87 0.44
CA GLN A 69 -4.51 3.94 -0.95
C GLN A 69 -3.65 3.05 -1.85
N LEU A 70 -2.34 3.04 -1.66
CA LEU A 70 -1.45 2.10 -2.33
C LEU A 70 -1.89 0.66 -2.11
N ARG A 71 -2.21 0.28 -0.86
CA ARG A 71 -2.68 -1.07 -0.53
C ARG A 71 -3.95 -1.43 -1.30
N LYS A 72 -4.97 -0.56 -1.29
CA LYS A 72 -6.20 -0.76 -2.06
C LYS A 72 -5.91 -0.93 -3.55
N ARG A 73 -5.07 -0.06 -4.11
CA ARG A 73 -4.71 -0.11 -5.53
C ARG A 73 -4.03 -1.40 -5.91
N ILE A 74 -3.12 -1.91 -5.06
CA ILE A 74 -2.46 -3.20 -5.26
C ILE A 74 -3.49 -4.34 -5.20
N GLU A 75 -4.37 -4.33 -4.21
CA GLU A 75 -5.46 -5.31 -4.07
C GLU A 75 -6.32 -5.35 -5.35
N ASP A 76 -6.73 -4.20 -5.88
CA ASP A 76 -7.52 -4.09 -7.11
C ASP A 76 -6.77 -4.61 -8.33
N ILE A 77 -5.49 -4.28 -8.49
CA ILE A 77 -4.67 -4.75 -9.63
C ILE A 77 -4.48 -6.27 -9.57
N VAL A 78 -4.18 -6.80 -8.40
CA VAL A 78 -4.00 -8.25 -8.22
C VAL A 78 -5.32 -8.98 -8.52
N TRP A 79 -6.46 -8.41 -8.11
CA TRP A 79 -7.78 -8.98 -8.39
C TRP A 79 -8.15 -8.92 -9.88
N THR A 80 -7.90 -7.78 -10.54
CA THR A 80 -8.40 -7.52 -11.91
C THR A 80 -7.46 -7.99 -13.02
N LYS A 81 -6.14 -7.83 -12.82
CA LYS A 81 -5.11 -8.06 -13.85
C LYS A 81 -4.13 -9.18 -13.47
N GLY A 82 -4.21 -9.68 -12.24
CA GLY A 82 -3.30 -10.69 -11.72
C GLY A 82 -1.97 -10.11 -11.25
N ARG A 83 -1.25 -10.91 -10.44
CA ARG A 83 -0.02 -10.50 -9.77
C ARG A 83 1.14 -10.17 -10.72
N LEU A 84 1.21 -10.80 -11.90
CA LEU A 84 2.29 -10.55 -12.87
C LEU A 84 2.29 -9.10 -13.37
N CYS A 85 1.11 -8.50 -13.58
CA CYS A 85 0.98 -7.12 -14.02
C CYS A 85 1.31 -6.09 -12.93
N LEU A 86 1.33 -6.48 -11.65
CA LEU A 86 1.59 -5.56 -10.54
C LEU A 86 2.97 -4.90 -10.67
N PHE A 87 4.02 -5.70 -10.88
CA PHE A 87 5.39 -5.18 -10.95
C PHE A 87 5.56 -4.25 -12.16
N GLN A 88 5.02 -4.63 -13.31
CA GLN A 88 5.07 -3.82 -14.52
C GLN A 88 4.39 -2.45 -14.32
N LEU A 89 3.19 -2.43 -13.73
CA LEU A 89 2.45 -1.19 -13.47
C LEU A 89 3.14 -0.33 -12.41
N LEU A 90 3.72 -0.95 -11.39
CA LEU A 90 4.51 -0.23 -10.41
C LEU A 90 5.70 0.46 -11.08
N GLU A 91 6.55 -0.27 -11.83
CA GLU A 91 7.70 0.32 -12.53
C GLU A 91 7.33 1.50 -13.42
N GLN A 92 6.21 1.41 -14.16
CA GLN A 92 5.74 2.49 -15.03
C GLN A 92 5.32 3.76 -14.28
N ASN A 93 4.88 3.65 -13.02
CA ASN A 93 4.31 4.75 -12.25
C ASN A 93 5.24 5.29 -11.15
N LYS A 94 6.44 4.70 -10.96
CA LYS A 94 7.46 5.16 -9.99
C LYS A 94 8.27 6.38 -10.47
N VAL A 95 7.94 6.98 -11.62
CA VAL A 95 8.78 7.99 -12.30
C VAL A 95 9.02 9.24 -11.44
N ASN A 96 7.99 9.71 -10.73
CA ASN A 96 8.12 10.78 -9.76
C ASN A 96 6.94 10.73 -8.76
N MET A 97 7.07 11.48 -7.67
CA MET A 97 6.08 11.51 -6.60
C MET A 97 4.70 11.96 -7.08
N SER A 98 4.59 12.96 -7.96
CA SER A 98 3.28 13.46 -8.41
C SER A 98 2.54 12.42 -9.25
N ALA A 99 3.20 11.81 -10.23
CA ALA A 99 2.64 10.74 -11.05
C ALA A 99 2.20 9.54 -10.19
N PHE A 100 3.04 9.15 -9.23
CA PHE A 100 2.73 8.05 -8.32
C PHE A 100 1.51 8.36 -7.44
N LEU A 101 1.46 9.55 -6.84
CA LEU A 101 0.33 9.97 -6.01
C LEU A 101 -0.96 10.06 -6.83
N THR A 102 -0.91 10.64 -8.04
CA THR A 102 -2.06 10.63 -8.94
C THR A 102 -2.51 9.19 -9.23
N TRP A 103 -1.60 8.28 -9.52
CA TRP A 103 -1.93 6.90 -9.85
C TRP A 103 -2.57 6.11 -8.69
N ILE A 104 -2.13 6.32 -7.43
CA ILE A 104 -2.74 5.65 -6.27
C ILE A 104 -4.09 6.24 -5.86
N PHE A 105 -4.34 7.52 -6.16
CA PHE A 105 -5.58 8.22 -5.77
C PHE A 105 -6.62 8.31 -6.89
N ASN A 106 -6.28 7.93 -8.12
CA ASN A 106 -7.23 7.94 -9.23
C ASN A 106 -8.18 6.74 -9.10
N GLU A 107 -9.34 6.97 -8.47
CA GLU A 107 -10.47 6.04 -8.50
C GLU A 107 -11.02 5.98 -9.94
N SER A 108 -11.21 4.76 -10.45
CA SER A 108 -11.82 4.51 -11.76
C SER A 108 -13.32 4.75 -11.72
#